data_AF-A0A6G0UJ48-F1
#
_entry.id   AF-A0A6G0UJ48-F1
#
_cell.length_a   1.000
_cell.length_b   1.000
_cell.length_c   1.000
_cell.angle_alpha   90.00
_cell.angle_beta   90.00
_cell.angle_gamma   90.00
#
_symmetry.space_group_name_H-M   'P 1'
#
loop_
_entity.id
_entity.type
_entity.pdbx_description
1 polymer ?
#
loop_
_entity_poly.entity_id
_entity_poly.type
_entity_poly.pdbx_seq_one_letter_code
_entity_poly.pdbx_strand_id
1 'polypeptide(L)'
;MSLEQLHKSLLSEFAKEPKNVANLNKVLSELQKALGDQNSLKSLSLDALSTIHRDLFEIRALVAILKNDMQAFERAIADVQSFYTTQKTESANKYLMIGLHLMFLLVNDKLSDFHMLIERIDQQIQQTNPYIRTPVELEQFLMEGAYNKILLNQKTIPSPYYTIFIQILTDTVRGDIAVCIEKAYKRMPVKDAIQMLLFDNENAGLQFAEKRGWKKENNMFCFEADMVVDGPPKAHLDTERITKQVVYYAKQLEMITFIHFSNVGLILDFRMVDEGGLTQLKINGGTIFYGAVLEGKITVGTGTVVHPGATIKATNGEIVFGEYNIVEETAVIENKNTDGSPMVIGNENTFKTKSQCFATSIGDGNVISTFAKVGEGATLTNNCFIGPYGVYGDKGEPMKENMVIFNGNKRRISTEPAQSTRMKKLTGKVALVTGASRGIGRGIALQLGEAGAKVYITGRQPKA
;
A
#
# COMPACT_ATOMS: atom_id res chain seq x y z
N MET A 1 29.00 -46.10 20.73
CA MET A 1 27.69 -46.30 21.41
C MET A 1 26.64 -46.53 20.33
N SER A 2 25.62 -47.33 20.60
CA SER A 2 24.49 -47.46 19.66
C SER A 2 23.73 -46.13 19.56
N LEU A 3 23.11 -45.85 18.42
CA LEU A 3 22.37 -44.60 18.14
C LEU A 3 21.30 -44.32 19.21
N GLU A 4 20.62 -45.38 19.68
CA GLU A 4 19.60 -45.31 20.74
C GLU A 4 20.18 -44.98 22.12
N GLN A 5 21.40 -45.44 22.43
CA GLN A 5 22.08 -45.09 23.68
C GLN A 5 22.51 -43.63 23.70
N LEU A 6 22.97 -43.10 22.56
CA LEU A 6 23.30 -41.68 22.41
C LEU A 6 22.04 -40.81 22.51
N HIS A 7 20.93 -41.23 21.90
CA HIS A 7 19.64 -40.53 22.00
C HIS A 7 19.10 -40.52 23.45
N LYS A 8 19.14 -41.67 24.15
CA LYS A 8 18.78 -41.73 25.58
C LYS A 8 19.70 -40.88 26.46
N SER A 9 20.99 -40.86 26.17
CA SER A 9 21.95 -40.00 26.86
C SER A 9 21.61 -38.52 26.65
N LEU A 10 21.31 -38.11 25.41
CA LEU A 10 20.91 -36.74 25.06
C LEU A 10 19.65 -36.31 25.83
N LEU A 11 18.62 -37.14 25.87
CA LEU A 11 17.39 -36.86 26.62
C LEU A 11 17.66 -36.76 28.13
N SER A 12 18.51 -37.64 28.66
CA SER A 12 18.88 -37.62 30.08
C SER A 12 19.70 -36.39 30.47
N GLU A 13 20.56 -35.89 29.58
CA GLU A 13 21.31 -34.65 29.81
C GLU A 13 20.43 -33.42 29.64
N PHE A 14 19.48 -33.46 28.70
CA PHE A 14 18.55 -32.35 28.48
C PHE A 14 17.53 -32.18 29.62
N ALA A 15 17.19 -33.27 30.31
CA ALA A 15 16.30 -33.27 31.47
C ALA A 15 16.96 -32.74 32.77
N LYS A 16 18.29 -32.62 32.81
CA LYS A 16 18.99 -32.09 34.00
C LYS A 16 18.95 -30.56 34.04
N GLU A 17 18.61 -30.01 35.20
CA GLU A 17 18.75 -28.59 35.52
C GLU A 17 19.88 -28.39 36.55
N PRO A 18 20.84 -27.47 36.35
CA PRO A 18 21.01 -26.57 35.21
C PRO A 18 21.55 -27.27 33.95
N LYS A 19 21.10 -26.81 32.79
CA LYS A 19 21.47 -27.39 31.49
C LYS A 19 22.94 -27.10 31.18
N ASN A 20 23.78 -28.13 31.20
CA ASN A 20 25.19 -27.99 30.83
C ASN A 20 25.34 -27.96 29.30
N VAL A 21 25.33 -26.75 28.76
CA VAL A 21 25.42 -26.46 27.32
C VAL A 21 26.69 -27.09 26.70
N ALA A 22 27.81 -27.16 27.40
CA ALA A 22 29.06 -27.68 26.85
C ALA A 22 29.00 -29.20 26.60
N ASN A 23 28.41 -29.97 27.53
CA ASN A 23 28.23 -31.42 27.36
C ASN A 23 27.17 -31.74 26.31
N LEU A 24 26.05 -31.01 26.30
CA LEU A 24 25.00 -31.16 25.29
C LEU A 24 25.56 -30.98 23.87
N ASN A 25 26.47 -30.02 23.65
CA ASN A 25 27.08 -29.84 22.33
C ASN A 25 28.03 -30.99 21.94
N LYS A 26 28.75 -31.58 22.90
CA LYS A 26 29.57 -32.77 22.65
C LYS A 26 28.69 -33.94 22.22
N VAL A 27 27.64 -34.23 23.01
CA VAL A 27 26.69 -35.32 22.71
C VAL A 27 25.96 -35.07 21.38
N LEU A 28 25.52 -33.85 21.09
CA LEU A 28 24.92 -33.49 19.80
C LEU A 28 25.89 -33.70 18.62
N SER A 29 27.17 -33.34 18.77
CA SER A 29 28.18 -33.52 17.73
C SER A 29 28.51 -34.99 17.48
N GLU A 30 28.50 -35.82 18.53
CA GLU A 30 28.71 -37.26 18.45
C GLU A 30 27.50 -37.95 17.80
N LEU A 31 26.28 -37.51 18.13
CA LEU A 31 25.04 -38.01 17.54
C LEU A 31 24.93 -37.62 16.06
N GLN A 32 25.31 -36.39 15.70
CA GLN A 32 25.34 -35.93 14.31
C GLN A 32 26.36 -36.70 13.46
N LYS A 33 27.54 -37.04 14.02
CA LYS A 33 28.52 -37.93 13.36
C LYS A 33 27.96 -39.34 13.19
N ALA A 34 27.35 -39.89 14.24
CA ALA A 34 26.76 -41.23 14.20
C ALA A 34 25.57 -41.36 13.21
N LEU A 35 24.87 -40.25 12.92
CA LEU A 35 23.83 -40.16 11.89
C LEU A 35 24.37 -40.08 10.46
N GLY A 36 25.63 -39.67 10.28
CA GLY A 36 26.32 -39.68 8.99
C GLY A 36 26.79 -41.07 8.54
N ASP A 37 26.89 -42.02 9.48
CA ASP A 37 27.36 -43.37 9.21
C ASP A 37 26.25 -44.27 8.63
N GLN A 38 26.35 -44.60 7.34
CA GLN A 38 25.39 -45.44 6.58
C GLN A 38 25.11 -46.82 7.19
N ASN A 39 26.00 -47.33 8.04
CA ASN A 39 25.83 -48.64 8.70
C ASN A 39 24.92 -48.58 9.93
N SER A 40 24.84 -47.44 10.61
CA SER A 40 23.96 -47.22 11.78
C SER A 40 22.50 -46.98 11.38
N LEU A 41 22.28 -46.54 10.14
CA LEU A 41 20.97 -46.24 9.56
C LEU A 41 20.18 -47.49 9.15
N LYS A 42 20.85 -48.60 8.82
CA LYS A 42 20.22 -49.83 8.31
C LYS A 42 19.60 -50.71 9.40
N SER A 43 19.95 -50.51 10.67
CA SER A 43 19.52 -51.36 11.78
C SER A 43 18.26 -50.88 12.51
N LEU A 44 17.75 -49.67 12.22
CA LEU A 44 16.61 -49.08 12.93
C LEU A 44 15.35 -49.04 12.05
N SER A 45 14.18 -49.13 12.68
CA SER A 45 12.90 -48.89 12.01
C SER A 45 12.77 -47.43 11.58
N LEU A 46 12.04 -47.18 10.49
CA LEU A 46 11.82 -45.84 9.92
C LEU A 46 11.22 -44.85 10.95
N ASP A 47 10.34 -45.35 11.82
CA ASP A 47 9.69 -44.56 12.87
C ASP A 47 10.66 -44.17 14.00
N ALA A 48 11.54 -45.09 14.43
CA ALA A 48 12.56 -44.81 15.45
C ALA A 48 13.58 -43.79 14.92
N LEU A 49 13.99 -43.94 13.66
CA LEU A 49 14.91 -43.01 13.01
C LEU A 49 14.34 -41.58 12.98
N SER A 50 13.07 -41.45 12.61
CA SER A 50 12.42 -40.14 12.52
C SER A 50 12.24 -39.46 13.87
N THR A 51 11.94 -40.23 14.92
CA THR A 51 11.86 -39.73 16.29
C THR A 51 13.21 -39.17 16.76
N ILE A 52 14.31 -39.88 16.45
CA ILE A 52 15.67 -39.44 16.80
C ILE A 52 16.05 -38.17 16.05
N HIS A 53 15.75 -38.08 14.74
CA HIS A 53 16.02 -36.86 13.96
C HIS A 53 15.22 -35.67 14.47
N ARG A 54 13.93 -35.87 14.79
CA ARG A 54 13.09 -34.81 15.37
C ARG A 54 13.69 -34.25 16.65
N ASP A 55 13.96 -35.12 17.62
CA ASP A 55 14.45 -34.70 18.94
C ASP A 55 15.82 -34.03 18.83
N LEU A 56 16.67 -34.50 17.90
CA LEU A 56 17.95 -33.87 17.61
C LEU A 56 17.79 -32.44 17.10
N PHE A 57 16.95 -32.22 16.09
CA PHE A 57 16.75 -30.90 15.50
C PHE A 57 16.11 -29.92 16.50
N GLU A 58 15.11 -30.37 17.26
CA GLU A 58 14.46 -29.57 18.32
C GLU A 58 15.47 -29.17 19.42
N ILE A 59 16.25 -30.14 19.94
CA ILE A 59 17.25 -29.86 20.99
C ILE A 59 18.37 -28.96 20.47
N ARG A 60 18.80 -29.13 19.21
CA ARG A 60 19.82 -28.28 18.60
C ARG A 60 19.35 -26.81 18.51
N ALA A 61 18.09 -26.58 18.13
CA ALA A 61 17.51 -25.24 18.12
C ALA A 61 17.45 -24.64 19.54
N LEU A 62 17.01 -25.41 20.53
CA LEU A 62 16.94 -24.95 21.93
C LEU A 62 18.32 -24.65 22.53
N VAL A 63 19.33 -25.45 22.21
CA VAL A 63 20.71 -25.22 22.67
C VAL A 63 21.31 -23.97 22.02
N ALA A 64 20.99 -23.67 20.76
CA ALA A 64 21.42 -22.44 20.10
C ALA A 64 20.85 -21.20 20.81
N ILE A 65 19.58 -21.24 21.24
CA ILE A 65 18.96 -20.16 22.03
C ILE A 65 19.68 -20.00 23.37
N LEU A 66 19.95 -21.09 24.10
CA LEU A 66 20.66 -21.02 25.39
C LEU A 66 22.08 -20.47 25.28
N LYS A 67 22.71 -20.61 24.12
CA LYS A 67 24.02 -19.99 23.80
C LYS A 67 23.94 -18.53 23.37
N ASN A 68 22.73 -17.99 23.19
CA ASN A 68 22.50 -16.69 22.56
C ASN A 68 23.12 -16.58 21.15
N ASP A 69 23.21 -17.69 20.41
CA ASP A 69 23.76 -17.72 19.05
C ASP A 69 22.62 -17.71 18.01
N MET A 70 22.30 -16.51 17.53
CA MET A 70 21.21 -16.26 16.59
C MET A 70 21.45 -16.91 15.22
N GLN A 71 22.71 -16.97 14.75
CA GLN A 71 23.05 -17.55 13.45
C GLN A 71 23.00 -19.09 13.48
N ALA A 72 23.39 -19.69 14.60
CA ALA A 72 23.19 -21.13 14.79
C ALA A 72 21.71 -21.48 14.90
N PHE A 73 20.91 -20.62 15.54
CA PHE A 73 19.47 -20.80 15.66
C PHE A 73 18.76 -20.72 14.30
N GLU A 74 19.08 -19.74 13.45
CA GLU A 74 18.49 -19.61 12.11
C GLU A 74 18.72 -20.86 11.24
N ARG A 75 19.93 -21.43 11.30
CA ARG A 75 20.23 -22.69 10.61
C ARG A 75 19.46 -23.87 11.20
N ALA A 76 19.43 -23.98 12.52
CA ALA A 76 18.74 -25.08 13.20
C ALA A 76 17.22 -25.03 12.97
N ILE A 77 16.60 -23.85 12.94
CA ILE A 77 15.15 -23.72 12.74
C ILE A 77 14.74 -24.01 11.29
N ALA A 78 15.59 -23.70 10.31
CA ALA A 78 15.38 -24.09 8.92
C ALA A 78 15.39 -25.62 8.76
N ASP A 79 16.32 -26.31 9.43
CA ASP A 79 16.38 -27.79 9.47
C ASP A 79 15.07 -28.36 10.07
N VAL A 80 14.59 -27.78 11.18
CA VAL A 80 13.34 -28.16 11.85
C VAL A 80 12.12 -27.98 10.93
N GLN A 81 12.02 -26.84 10.23
CA GLN A 81 10.91 -26.56 9.32
C GLN A 81 10.88 -27.51 8.12
N SER A 82 12.05 -27.79 7.54
CA SER A 82 12.20 -28.78 6.46
C SER A 82 11.71 -30.17 6.91
N PHE A 83 12.09 -30.56 8.13
CA PHE A 83 11.67 -31.82 8.72
C PHE A 83 10.15 -31.91 8.93
N TYR A 84 9.52 -30.88 9.53
CA TYR A 84 8.06 -30.86 9.72
C TYR A 84 7.25 -30.79 8.41
N THR A 85 7.83 -30.24 7.34
CA THR A 85 7.20 -30.24 6.01
C THR A 85 7.19 -31.65 5.41
N THR A 86 8.26 -32.41 5.67
CA THR A 86 8.44 -33.76 5.14
C THR A 86 7.61 -34.79 5.91
N GLN A 87 7.43 -34.61 7.23
CA GLN A 87 6.78 -35.60 8.08
C GLN A 87 5.55 -35.03 8.82
N LYS A 88 4.36 -35.58 8.54
CA LYS A 88 3.06 -35.20 9.14
C LYS A 88 2.84 -35.78 10.55
N THR A 89 3.89 -36.03 11.33
CA THR A 89 3.72 -36.46 12.73
C THR A 89 3.54 -35.23 13.63
N GLU A 90 2.40 -35.15 14.33
CA GLU A 90 2.17 -34.09 15.32
C GLU A 90 3.06 -34.32 16.56
N SER A 91 4.02 -33.42 16.78
CA SER A 91 4.81 -33.41 18.02
C SER A 91 4.24 -32.39 19.00
N ALA A 92 4.32 -32.70 20.30
CA ALA A 92 3.89 -31.80 21.37
C ALA A 92 4.66 -30.47 21.37
N ASN A 93 5.90 -30.46 20.84
CA ASN A 93 6.78 -29.29 20.79
C ASN A 93 6.68 -28.49 19.49
N LYS A 94 5.90 -28.94 18.51
CA LYS A 94 5.78 -28.29 17.19
C LYS A 94 5.44 -26.80 17.31
N TYR A 95 4.44 -26.48 18.13
CA TYR A 95 4.00 -25.10 18.34
C TYR A 95 4.99 -24.26 19.13
N LEU A 96 5.79 -24.87 20.01
CA LEU A 96 6.89 -24.20 20.70
C LEU A 96 7.98 -23.79 19.71
N MET A 97 8.37 -24.68 18.79
CA MET A 97 9.39 -24.35 17.77
C MET A 97 8.90 -23.24 16.82
N ILE A 98 7.64 -23.31 16.40
CA ILE A 98 7.00 -22.26 15.59
C ILE A 98 6.98 -20.94 16.35
N GLY A 99 6.58 -20.93 17.63
CA GLY A 99 6.58 -19.73 18.46
C GLY A 99 7.97 -19.12 18.66
N LEU A 100 9.00 -19.95 18.85
CA LEU A 100 10.40 -19.48 18.92
C LEU A 100 10.88 -18.90 17.59
N HIS A 101 10.47 -19.48 16.47
CA HIS A 101 10.76 -18.91 15.16
C HIS A 101 10.07 -17.56 14.95
N LEU A 102 8.80 -17.43 15.33
CA LEU A 102 8.07 -16.16 15.29
C LEU A 102 8.79 -15.08 16.12
N MET A 103 9.24 -15.41 17.33
CA MET A 103 10.01 -14.48 18.17
C MET A 103 11.34 -14.08 17.54
N PHE A 104 12.04 -15.01 16.87
CA PHE A 104 13.26 -14.70 16.14
C PHE A 104 13.01 -13.73 14.97
N LEU A 105 11.90 -13.89 14.23
CA LEU A 105 11.55 -12.98 13.15
C LEU A 105 11.24 -11.57 13.66
N LEU A 106 10.55 -11.45 14.80
CA LEU A 106 10.28 -10.17 15.45
C LEU A 106 11.56 -9.45 15.88
N VAL A 107 12.49 -10.17 16.50
CA VAL A 107 13.76 -9.58 16.95
C VAL A 107 14.63 -9.09 15.78
N ASN A 108 14.54 -9.75 14.62
CA ASN A 108 15.28 -9.35 13.42
C ASN A 108 14.53 -8.36 12.51
N ASP A 109 13.39 -7.83 12.94
CA ASP A 109 12.56 -6.90 12.17
C ASP A 109 12.13 -7.45 10.79
N LYS A 110 11.99 -8.78 10.68
CA LYS A 110 11.53 -9.47 9.46
C LYS A 110 10.01 -9.71 9.52
N LEU A 111 9.23 -8.62 9.60
CA LEU A 111 7.77 -8.66 9.76
C LEU A 111 7.04 -9.34 8.57
N SER A 112 7.58 -9.23 7.35
CA SER A 112 7.00 -9.89 6.18
C SER A 112 6.97 -11.40 6.34
N ASP A 113 8.12 -12.00 6.70
CA ASP A 113 8.25 -13.44 6.92
C ASP A 113 7.39 -13.89 8.11
N PHE A 114 7.25 -13.03 9.12
CA PHE A 114 6.41 -13.28 10.29
C PHE A 114 4.94 -13.44 9.91
N HIS A 115 4.38 -12.50 9.12
CA HIS A 115 2.99 -12.61 8.67
C HIS A 115 2.77 -13.78 7.70
N MET A 116 3.74 -14.06 6.82
CA MET A 116 3.70 -15.26 5.96
C MET A 116 3.62 -16.56 6.77
N LEU A 117 4.34 -16.63 7.90
CA LEU A 117 4.32 -17.82 8.76
C LEU A 117 3.00 -17.96 9.52
N ILE A 118 2.41 -16.86 9.96
CA ILE A 118 1.11 -16.84 10.65
C ILE A 118 -0.02 -17.25 9.71
N GLU A 119 0.02 -16.80 8.45
CA GLU A 119 -0.99 -17.17 7.44
C GLU A 119 -1.05 -18.69 7.21
N ARG A 120 0.07 -19.39 7.40
CA ARG A 120 0.13 -20.85 7.29
C ARG A 120 -0.55 -21.60 8.44
N ILE A 121 -0.86 -20.94 9.54
CA ILE A 121 -1.40 -21.54 10.76
C ILE A 121 -2.89 -21.23 10.85
N ASP A 122 -3.71 -22.24 11.14
CA ASP A 122 -5.16 -22.05 11.31
C ASP A 122 -5.48 -21.08 12.47
N GLN A 123 -6.49 -20.23 12.27
CA GLN A 123 -6.90 -19.19 13.20
C GLN A 123 -7.32 -19.74 14.57
N GLN A 124 -7.89 -20.95 14.62
CA GLN A 124 -8.25 -21.61 15.88
C GLN A 124 -7.02 -21.92 16.75
N ILE A 125 -5.94 -22.38 16.11
CA ILE A 125 -4.68 -22.73 16.76
C ILE A 125 -3.98 -21.46 17.28
N GLN A 126 -4.06 -20.36 16.53
CA GLN A 126 -3.48 -19.07 16.93
C GLN A 126 -4.06 -18.53 18.24
N GLN A 127 -5.39 -18.65 18.42
CA GLN A 127 -6.06 -18.16 19.63
C GLN A 127 -5.91 -19.11 20.82
N THR A 128 -5.86 -20.42 20.56
CA THR A 128 -5.85 -21.45 21.60
C THR A 128 -4.46 -21.68 22.18
N ASN A 129 -3.41 -21.65 21.35
CA ASN A 129 -2.06 -22.01 21.79
C ASN A 129 -1.30 -20.81 22.38
N PRO A 130 -0.89 -20.88 23.67
CA PRO A 130 -0.13 -19.80 24.31
C PRO A 130 1.17 -19.47 23.58
N TYR A 131 1.85 -20.48 23.02
CA TYR A 131 3.15 -20.31 22.35
C TYR A 131 3.11 -19.47 21.08
N ILE A 132 1.98 -19.43 20.37
CA ILE A 132 1.80 -18.63 19.15
C ILE A 132 1.17 -17.29 19.49
N ARG A 133 0.22 -17.30 20.43
CA ARG A 133 -0.45 -16.08 20.89
C ARG A 133 0.52 -15.03 21.43
N THR A 134 1.50 -15.44 22.24
CA THR A 134 2.47 -14.49 22.83
C THR A 134 3.25 -13.68 21.78
N PRO A 135 3.89 -14.29 20.77
CA PRO A 135 4.52 -13.55 19.68
C PRO A 135 3.58 -12.58 18.95
N VAL A 136 2.34 -13.01 18.67
CA VAL A 136 1.34 -12.18 17.96
C VAL A 136 0.94 -10.96 18.80
N GLU A 137 0.67 -11.15 20.09
CA GLU A 137 0.35 -10.04 21.00
C GLU A 137 1.53 -9.06 21.14
N LEU A 138 2.76 -9.58 21.21
CA LEU A 138 3.96 -8.75 21.28
C LEU A 138 4.15 -7.90 20.02
N GLU A 139 3.91 -8.48 18.84
CA GLU A 139 3.95 -7.77 17.56
C GLU A 139 2.89 -6.67 17.50
N GLN A 140 1.65 -6.99 17.92
CA GLN A 140 0.59 -5.98 18.03
C GLN A 140 0.97 -4.83 18.96
N PHE A 141 1.58 -5.10 20.11
CA PHE A 141 2.02 -4.03 21.02
C PHE A 141 3.14 -3.18 20.43
N LEU A 142 4.01 -3.78 19.61
CA LEU A 142 5.05 -3.06 18.89
C LEU A 142 4.42 -2.12 17.83
N MET A 143 3.43 -2.58 17.08
CA MET A 143 2.67 -1.77 16.12
C MET A 143 1.87 -0.64 16.79
N GLU A 144 1.24 -0.92 17.93
CA GLU A 144 0.48 0.08 18.71
C GLU A 144 1.39 1.09 19.43
N GLY A 145 2.71 0.85 19.50
CA GLY A 145 3.64 1.61 20.33
C GLY A 145 3.38 1.46 21.84
N ALA A 146 2.67 0.41 22.24
CA ALA A 146 2.22 0.18 23.62
C ALA A 146 3.28 -0.56 24.45
N TYR A 147 4.48 0.00 24.56
CA TYR A 147 5.65 -0.67 25.15
C TYR A 147 5.49 -1.09 26.62
N ASN A 148 4.68 -0.37 27.39
CA ASN A 148 4.35 -0.75 28.78
C ASN A 148 3.77 -2.17 28.87
N LYS A 149 2.97 -2.57 27.87
CA LYS A 149 2.34 -3.89 27.83
C LYS A 149 3.35 -5.01 27.59
N ILE A 150 4.47 -4.74 26.91
CA ILE A 150 5.54 -5.72 26.67
C ILE A 150 6.19 -6.14 28.00
N LEU A 151 6.47 -5.17 28.88
CA LEU A 151 7.05 -5.44 30.19
C LEU A 151 6.08 -6.19 31.11
N LEU A 152 4.79 -5.84 31.08
CA LEU A 152 3.75 -6.53 31.86
C LEU A 152 3.62 -8.00 31.44
N ASN A 153 3.75 -8.28 30.15
CA ASN A 153 3.69 -9.63 29.60
C ASN A 153 4.97 -10.45 29.78
N GLN A 154 6.05 -9.88 30.33
CA GLN A 154 7.19 -10.70 30.77
C GLN A 154 6.81 -11.70 31.87
N LYS A 155 5.74 -11.43 32.63
CA LYS A 155 5.27 -12.35 33.68
C LYS A 155 4.39 -13.49 33.15
N THR A 156 3.86 -13.36 31.93
CA THR A 156 2.93 -14.32 31.31
C THR A 156 3.61 -15.24 30.30
N ILE A 157 4.95 -15.27 30.30
CA ILE A 157 5.76 -16.03 29.34
C ILE A 157 5.47 -17.55 29.45
N PRO A 158 5.07 -18.22 28.36
CA PRO A 158 4.78 -19.66 28.36
C PRO A 158 6.00 -20.59 28.50
N SER A 159 7.20 -20.10 28.20
CA SER A 159 8.43 -20.91 28.17
C SER A 159 9.69 -20.08 28.49
N PRO A 160 10.64 -20.59 29.28
CA PRO A 160 11.85 -19.84 29.66
C PRO A 160 12.76 -19.46 28.48
N TYR A 161 12.63 -20.12 27.33
CA TYR A 161 13.42 -19.81 26.14
C TYR A 161 13.06 -18.47 25.50
N TYR A 162 11.85 -17.94 25.76
CA TYR A 162 11.44 -16.63 25.25
C TYR A 162 12.12 -15.45 25.94
N THR A 163 12.62 -15.65 27.16
CA THR A 163 13.23 -14.58 27.97
C THR A 163 14.38 -13.89 27.23
N ILE A 164 15.22 -14.66 26.52
CA ILE A 164 16.36 -14.12 25.76
C ILE A 164 15.87 -13.20 24.64
N PHE A 165 14.86 -13.63 23.86
CA PHE A 165 14.29 -12.82 22.79
C PHE A 165 13.61 -11.57 23.33
N ILE A 166 12.89 -11.66 24.44
CA ILE A 166 12.22 -10.50 25.05
C ILE A 166 13.24 -9.50 25.60
N GLN A 167 14.35 -9.96 26.16
CA GLN A 167 15.44 -9.06 26.60
C GLN A 167 15.99 -8.26 25.41
N ILE A 168 16.31 -8.94 24.30
CA ILE A 168 16.81 -8.28 23.08
C ILE A 168 15.76 -7.29 22.54
N LEU A 169 14.49 -7.71 22.46
CA LEU A 169 13.40 -6.85 22.00
C LEU A 169 13.23 -5.62 22.89
N THR A 170 13.33 -5.78 24.22
CA THR A 170 13.22 -4.67 25.17
C THR A 170 14.36 -3.67 24.95
N ASP A 171 15.57 -4.13 24.65
CA ASP A 171 16.70 -3.25 24.35
C ASP A 171 16.52 -2.49 23.03
N THR A 172 15.97 -3.14 22.00
CA THR A 172 15.61 -2.48 20.73
C THR A 172 14.54 -1.41 20.94
N VAL A 173 13.44 -1.76 21.64
CA VAL A 173 12.35 -0.85 21.98
C VAL A 173 12.83 0.37 22.78
N ARG A 174 13.72 0.17 23.76
CA ARG A 174 14.35 1.28 24.50
C ARG A 174 15.13 2.21 23.57
N GLY A 175 15.79 1.66 22.56
CA GLY A 175 16.47 2.43 21.52
C GLY A 175 15.51 3.31 20.72
N ASP A 176 14.35 2.80 20.34
CA ASP A 176 13.34 3.53 19.58
C ASP A 176 12.66 4.62 20.42
N ILE A 177 12.29 4.29 21.66
CA ILE A 177 11.75 5.27 22.63
C ILE A 177 12.73 6.42 22.82
N ALA A 178 14.04 6.12 22.94
CA ALA A 178 15.06 7.15 23.07
C ALA A 178 15.13 8.08 21.86
N VAL A 179 15.08 7.55 20.63
CA VAL A 179 15.04 8.36 19.39
C VAL A 179 13.79 9.23 19.34
N CYS A 180 12.64 8.73 19.80
CA CYS A 180 11.40 9.50 19.91
C CYS A 180 11.52 10.63 20.95
N ILE A 181 12.12 10.36 22.11
CA ILE A 181 12.36 11.35 23.16
C ILE A 181 13.23 12.50 22.64
N GLU A 182 14.33 12.18 21.95
CA GLU A 182 15.27 13.16 21.38
C GLU A 182 14.59 14.11 20.38
N LYS A 183 13.57 13.62 19.65
CA LYS A 183 12.80 14.42 18.68
C LYS A 183 11.65 15.20 19.32
N ALA A 184 11.03 14.64 20.36
CA ALA A 184 9.83 15.21 20.98
C ALA A 184 10.15 16.29 22.01
N TYR A 185 11.24 16.13 22.77
CA TYR A 185 11.55 16.99 23.91
C TYR A 185 12.91 17.65 23.76
N LYS A 186 13.00 18.93 24.16
CA LYS A 186 14.28 19.66 24.27
C LYS A 186 14.99 19.35 25.58
N ARG A 187 14.21 19.29 26.67
CA ARG A 187 14.66 18.98 28.02
C ARG A 187 13.62 18.14 28.74
N MET A 188 14.05 17.19 29.58
CA MET A 188 13.15 16.34 30.37
C MET A 188 13.77 15.99 31.73
N PRO A 189 12.99 15.90 32.82
CA PRO A 189 13.49 15.43 34.11
C PRO A 189 14.05 14.00 34.03
N VAL A 190 15.12 13.74 34.78
CA VAL A 190 15.78 12.42 34.79
C VAL A 190 14.82 11.30 35.20
N LYS A 191 13.96 11.55 36.19
CA LYS A 191 12.96 10.58 36.69
C LYS A 191 11.93 10.19 35.62
N ASP A 192 11.38 11.18 34.92
CA ASP A 192 10.38 10.97 33.88
C ASP A 192 11.00 10.22 32.69
N ALA A 193 12.23 10.58 32.33
CA ALA A 193 12.97 9.89 31.27
C ALA A 193 13.21 8.41 31.58
N ILE A 194 13.61 8.09 32.83
CA ILE A 194 13.83 6.73 33.31
C ILE A 194 12.52 5.93 33.29
N GLN A 195 11.42 6.55 33.73
CA GLN A 195 10.10 5.92 33.71
C GLN A 195 9.62 5.66 32.27
N MET A 196 9.85 6.59 31.34
CA MET A 196 9.53 6.41 29.92
C MET A 196 10.37 5.33 29.25
N LEU A 197 11.65 5.21 29.61
CA LEU A 197 12.57 4.18 29.10
C LEU A 197 12.38 2.81 29.78
N LEU A 198 11.43 2.67 30.70
CA LEU A 198 11.09 1.40 31.36
C LEU A 198 12.29 0.76 32.06
N PHE A 199 13.07 1.58 32.78
CA PHE A 199 14.13 1.12 33.68
C PHE A 199 13.63 1.11 35.12
N ASP A 200 13.84 -0.02 35.81
CA ASP A 200 13.56 -0.12 37.26
C ASP A 200 14.64 0.58 38.11
N ASN A 201 15.85 0.71 37.56
CA ASN A 201 17.02 1.24 38.26
C ASN A 201 17.50 2.55 37.63
N GLU A 202 17.59 3.61 38.43
CA GLU A 202 18.07 4.92 37.98
C GLU A 202 19.51 4.87 37.43
N ASN A 203 20.36 4.00 37.99
CA ASN A 203 21.75 3.85 37.53
C ASN A 203 21.84 3.28 36.11
N ALA A 204 20.94 2.34 35.75
CA ALA A 204 20.91 1.76 34.41
C ALA A 204 20.46 2.79 33.37
N GLY A 205 19.48 3.63 33.72
CA GLY A 205 19.04 4.74 32.88
C GLY A 205 20.13 5.79 32.66
N LEU A 206 20.93 6.09 33.69
CA LEU A 206 22.08 6.99 33.56
C LEU A 206 23.17 6.43 32.63
N GLN A 207 23.52 5.16 32.76
CA GLN A 207 24.48 4.52 31.85
C GLN A 207 23.98 4.50 30.40
N PHE A 208 22.67 4.31 30.20
CA PHE A 208 22.05 4.37 28.88
C PHE A 208 22.12 5.78 28.28
N ALA A 209 21.85 6.81 29.09
CA ALA A 209 21.96 8.21 28.69
C ALA A 209 23.41 8.60 28.34
N GLU A 210 24.40 8.12 29.10
CA GLU A 210 25.82 8.31 28.80
C GLU A 210 26.21 7.67 27.46
N LYS A 211 25.77 6.43 27.19
CA LYS A 211 26.01 5.76 25.90
C LYS A 211 25.43 6.53 24.71
N ARG A 212 24.32 7.22 24.91
CA ARG A 212 23.66 8.06 23.90
C ARG A 212 24.20 9.49 23.81
N GLY A 213 25.02 9.92 24.78
CA GLY A 213 25.61 11.26 24.81
C GLY A 213 24.65 12.36 25.31
N TRP A 214 23.63 12.02 26.10
CA TRP A 214 22.71 13.02 26.66
C TRP A 214 23.39 13.84 27.75
N LYS A 215 23.28 15.18 27.68
CA LYS A 215 23.84 16.08 28.70
C LYS A 215 22.89 16.17 29.89
N LYS A 216 23.42 16.05 31.10
CA LYS A 216 22.69 16.23 32.35
C LYS A 216 23.00 17.61 32.94
N GLU A 217 22.01 18.49 33.00
CA GLU A 217 22.09 19.79 33.68
C GLU A 217 21.01 19.85 34.75
N ASN A 218 21.38 20.08 36.01
CA ASN A 218 20.44 20.32 37.13
C ASN A 218 19.28 19.31 37.20
N ASN A 219 19.58 18.01 37.08
CA ASN A 219 18.62 16.91 37.13
C ASN A 219 17.62 16.85 35.95
N MET A 220 17.96 17.53 34.85
CA MET A 220 17.27 17.48 33.57
C MET A 220 18.23 16.92 32.51
N PHE A 221 17.73 16.05 31.64
CA PHE A 221 18.40 15.70 30.39
C PHE A 221 18.12 16.78 29.36
N CYS A 222 19.17 17.25 28.69
CA CYS A 222 19.11 18.15 27.55
C CYS A 222 19.44 17.34 26.29
N PHE A 223 18.48 17.25 25.36
CA PHE A 223 18.59 16.49 24.11
C PHE A 223 19.04 17.38 22.94
N GLU A 224 18.90 18.69 23.06
CA GLU A 224 19.55 19.64 22.15
C GLU A 224 21.06 19.65 22.45
N ALA A 225 21.85 19.02 21.60
CA ALA A 225 23.12 19.63 21.23
C ALA A 225 22.75 20.92 20.50
N ASP A 226 23.24 22.06 20.97
CA ASP A 226 23.24 23.28 20.17
C ASP A 226 23.80 22.93 18.79
N MET A 227 22.92 22.75 17.81
CA MET A 227 23.31 22.78 16.42
C MET A 227 23.71 24.22 16.15
N VAL A 228 24.96 24.56 16.47
CA VAL A 228 25.71 25.50 15.66
C VAL A 228 25.51 25.00 14.24
N VAL A 229 24.73 25.76 13.47
CA VAL A 229 24.37 25.46 12.10
C VAL A 229 25.63 25.63 11.26
N ASP A 230 26.50 24.64 11.28
CA ASP A 230 27.67 24.52 10.40
C ASP A 230 27.72 23.11 9.77
N GLY A 231 26.54 22.53 9.55
CA GLY A 231 26.36 21.45 8.59
C GLY A 231 26.26 22.03 7.16
N PRO A 232 26.70 21.30 6.12
CA PRO A 232 26.56 21.75 4.74
C PRO A 232 25.09 22.15 4.50
N PRO A 233 24.84 23.21 3.70
CA PRO A 233 23.53 23.83 3.59
C PRO A 233 22.49 22.74 3.35
N LYS A 234 21.44 22.71 4.20
CA LYS A 234 20.26 21.85 4.06
C LYS A 234 19.99 21.72 2.58
N ALA A 235 20.05 20.48 2.06
CA ALA A 235 19.92 20.17 0.63
C ALA A 235 18.90 21.13 0.02
N HIS A 236 19.39 22.07 -0.80
CA HIS A 236 18.57 23.12 -1.38
C HIS A 236 17.47 22.40 -2.17
N LEU A 237 16.28 22.32 -1.56
CA LEU A 237 15.18 21.58 -2.13
C LEU A 237 14.88 22.25 -3.46
N ASP A 238 15.17 21.55 -4.56
CA ASP A 238 14.94 22.06 -5.90
C ASP A 238 13.43 22.22 -6.08
N THR A 239 12.97 23.41 -5.69
CA THR A 239 11.57 23.76 -5.57
C THR A 239 10.95 23.78 -6.96
N GLU A 240 11.75 24.08 -7.98
CA GLU A 240 11.33 24.03 -9.37
C GLU A 240 11.10 22.59 -9.81
N ARG A 241 12.04 21.67 -9.54
CA ARG A 241 11.86 20.25 -9.87
C ARG A 241 10.66 19.63 -9.16
N ILE A 242 10.50 19.89 -7.86
CA ILE A 242 9.40 19.34 -7.08
C ILE A 242 8.07 19.94 -7.52
N THR A 243 8.03 21.23 -7.84
CA THR A 243 6.80 21.87 -8.37
C THR A 243 6.43 21.29 -9.73
N LYS A 244 7.40 21.10 -10.64
CA LYS A 244 7.17 20.43 -11.92
C LYS A 244 6.69 19.00 -11.72
N GLN A 245 7.26 18.26 -10.78
CA GLN A 245 6.83 16.90 -10.44
C GLN A 245 5.44 16.88 -9.81
N VAL A 246 5.11 17.78 -8.89
CA VAL A 246 3.78 17.85 -8.25
C VAL A 246 2.72 18.29 -9.24
N VAL A 247 3.01 19.24 -10.15
CA VAL A 247 2.10 19.62 -11.25
C VAL A 247 1.96 18.47 -12.25
N TYR A 248 3.06 17.79 -12.59
CA TYR A 248 3.01 16.60 -13.43
C TYR A 248 2.19 15.49 -12.78
N TYR A 249 2.40 15.20 -11.49
CA TYR A 249 1.64 14.22 -10.75
C TYR A 249 0.20 14.64 -10.52
N ALA A 250 -0.11 15.93 -10.34
CA ALA A 250 -1.48 16.42 -10.27
C ALA A 250 -2.17 16.27 -11.63
N LYS A 251 -1.46 16.56 -12.73
CA LYS A 251 -1.96 16.32 -14.10
C LYS A 251 -2.16 14.82 -14.37
N GLN A 252 -1.25 13.97 -13.90
CA GLN A 252 -1.36 12.52 -13.99
C GLN A 252 -2.44 11.97 -13.05
N LEU A 253 -2.62 12.52 -11.85
CA LEU A 253 -3.65 12.11 -10.88
C LEU A 253 -5.02 12.63 -11.27
N GLU A 254 -5.14 13.79 -11.93
CA GLU A 254 -6.36 14.21 -12.62
C GLU A 254 -6.65 13.27 -13.79
N MET A 255 -5.63 12.85 -14.55
CA MET A 255 -5.78 11.79 -15.56
C MET A 255 -6.12 10.41 -14.95
N ILE A 256 -5.61 10.06 -13.76
CA ILE A 256 -5.80 8.76 -13.08
C ILE A 256 -7.07 8.72 -12.24
N THR A 257 -7.57 9.85 -11.72
CA THR A 257 -8.91 9.92 -11.11
C THR A 257 -9.98 9.67 -12.20
N PHE A 258 -9.61 9.84 -13.47
CA PHE A 258 -10.37 9.42 -14.64
C PHE A 258 -10.12 7.97 -15.07
N ILE A 259 -9.06 7.30 -14.61
CA ILE A 259 -8.70 5.94 -15.04
C ILE A 259 -8.55 5.05 -13.81
N HIS A 260 -9.67 4.49 -13.35
CA HIS A 260 -9.57 3.23 -12.64
C HIS A 260 -9.31 2.14 -13.68
N PHE A 261 -8.16 1.50 -13.50
CA PHE A 261 -7.61 0.31 -14.17
C PHE A 261 -6.65 0.50 -15.35
N SER A 262 -5.44 -0.01 -15.07
CA SER A 262 -4.56 -0.77 -15.96
C SER A 262 -3.39 -0.02 -16.59
N ASN A 263 -2.26 -0.14 -15.89
CA ASN A 263 -0.96 -0.55 -16.42
C ASN A 263 -0.34 0.24 -17.59
N VAL A 264 0.79 0.85 -17.21
CA VAL A 264 2.05 0.91 -17.98
C VAL A 264 2.09 1.93 -19.13
N GLY A 265 3.13 2.76 -19.07
CA GLY A 265 3.82 3.17 -20.30
C GLY A 265 3.47 4.55 -20.77
N LEU A 266 4.28 5.51 -20.32
CA LEU A 266 4.56 6.74 -21.05
C LEU A 266 5.16 6.32 -22.41
N ILE A 267 4.35 6.27 -23.48
CA ILE A 267 4.84 6.18 -24.86
C ILE A 267 4.02 7.15 -25.72
N LEU A 268 4.66 8.30 -25.99
CA LEU A 268 4.40 9.09 -27.18
C LEU A 268 4.83 8.26 -28.39
N ASP A 269 3.95 7.45 -28.96
CA ASP A 269 4.11 6.93 -30.33
C ASP A 269 2.79 7.06 -31.08
N PHE A 270 2.81 7.93 -32.09
CA PHE A 270 1.76 8.02 -33.09
C PHE A 270 1.87 6.79 -34.00
N ARG A 271 0.94 5.83 -33.84
CA ARG A 271 0.74 4.79 -34.86
C ARG A 271 -0.41 5.22 -35.76
N MET A 272 -0.06 5.88 -36.86
CA MET A 272 -0.97 6.07 -38.00
C MET A 272 -1.17 4.69 -38.64
N VAL A 273 -2.37 4.11 -38.49
CA VAL A 273 -2.81 3.01 -39.36
C VAL A 273 -3.51 3.67 -40.54
N ASP A 274 -2.71 4.02 -41.55
CA ASP A 274 -3.23 4.37 -42.87
C ASP A 274 -3.25 3.08 -43.69
N GLU A 275 -4.30 2.28 -43.51
CA GLU A 275 -4.67 1.23 -44.45
C GLU A 275 -6.02 1.59 -45.06
N GLY A 276 -5.97 2.49 -46.05
CA GLY A 276 -6.99 2.60 -47.08
C GLY A 276 -8.22 3.45 -46.74
N GLY A 277 -8.05 4.77 -46.56
CA GLY A 277 -9.15 5.72 -46.77
C GLY A 277 -9.11 6.98 -45.92
N LEU A 278 -8.44 8.04 -46.40
CA LEU A 278 -8.67 9.47 -46.09
C LEU A 278 -9.27 9.81 -44.71
N THR A 279 -8.61 9.40 -43.62
CA THR A 279 -8.96 9.84 -42.26
C THR A 279 -8.55 11.31 -42.10
N GLN A 280 -9.48 12.25 -42.25
CA GLN A 280 -9.24 13.68 -41.99
C GLN A 280 -9.52 13.99 -40.51
N LEU A 281 -8.47 13.98 -39.69
CA LEU A 281 -8.53 14.30 -38.27
C LEU A 281 -8.10 15.75 -38.02
N LYS A 282 -8.96 16.57 -37.41
CA LYS A 282 -8.61 17.93 -36.97
C LYS A 282 -8.72 18.05 -35.46
N ILE A 283 -7.58 18.17 -34.78
CA ILE A 283 -7.51 18.33 -33.32
C ILE A 283 -7.17 19.78 -32.99
N ASN A 284 -8.09 20.48 -32.33
CA ASN A 284 -7.83 21.80 -31.76
C ASN A 284 -7.64 21.64 -30.25
N GLY A 285 -6.46 21.21 -29.78
CA GLY A 285 -6.13 21.22 -28.33
C GLY A 285 -6.81 20.15 -27.46
N GLY A 286 -7.23 19.02 -28.02
CA GLY A 286 -7.71 17.84 -27.29
C GLY A 286 -6.60 16.82 -26.96
N THR A 287 -6.83 15.95 -25.98
CA THR A 287 -5.92 14.85 -25.58
C THR A 287 -6.52 13.50 -25.97
N ILE A 288 -5.81 12.73 -26.79
CA ILE A 288 -6.23 11.39 -27.23
C ILE A 288 -5.18 10.39 -26.74
N PHE A 289 -5.61 9.35 -26.01
CA PHE A 289 -4.71 8.33 -25.46
C PHE A 289 -4.48 7.17 -26.45
N TYR A 290 -3.33 6.49 -26.31
CA TYR A 290 -2.94 5.34 -27.15
C TYR A 290 -3.99 4.21 -27.06
N GLY A 291 -4.42 3.70 -28.23
CA GLY A 291 -5.40 2.61 -28.33
C GLY A 291 -6.84 3.05 -28.59
N ALA A 292 -7.12 4.35 -28.71
CA ALA A 292 -8.40 4.82 -29.26
C ALA A 292 -8.44 4.62 -30.79
N VAL A 293 -9.58 4.15 -31.31
CA VAL A 293 -9.81 3.94 -32.75
C VAL A 293 -10.64 5.11 -33.28
N LEU A 294 -10.05 5.91 -34.18
CA LEU A 294 -10.71 7.04 -34.84
C LEU A 294 -10.72 6.78 -36.35
N GLU A 295 -11.91 6.65 -36.94
CA GLU A 295 -12.08 6.36 -38.37
C GLU A 295 -12.94 7.44 -39.05
N GLY A 296 -12.55 7.90 -40.23
CA GLY A 296 -13.24 8.92 -41.01
C GLY A 296 -12.91 10.38 -40.65
N LYS A 297 -13.80 11.31 -41.03
CA LYS A 297 -13.60 12.76 -40.82
C LYS A 297 -14.10 13.19 -39.44
N ILE A 298 -13.17 13.57 -38.56
CA ILE A 298 -13.48 13.88 -37.15
C ILE A 298 -12.78 15.17 -36.73
N THR A 299 -13.55 16.09 -36.15
CA THR A 299 -13.06 17.34 -35.54
C THR A 299 -13.20 17.28 -34.03
N VAL A 300 -12.11 17.52 -33.29
CA VAL A 300 -12.07 17.49 -31.82
C VAL A 300 -11.77 18.88 -31.27
N GLY A 301 -12.69 19.42 -30.45
CA GLY A 301 -12.54 20.71 -29.76
C GLY A 301 -11.57 20.69 -28.58
N THR A 302 -11.24 21.89 -28.08
CA THR A 302 -10.24 22.13 -27.04
C THR A 302 -10.60 21.45 -25.73
N GLY A 303 -9.61 20.82 -25.07
CA GLY A 303 -9.81 20.20 -23.76
C GLY A 303 -10.63 18.90 -23.79
N THR A 304 -11.02 18.41 -24.97
CA THR A 304 -11.68 17.10 -25.11
C THR A 304 -10.69 15.97 -24.86
N VAL A 305 -11.11 14.96 -24.09
CA VAL A 305 -10.28 13.81 -23.67
C VAL A 305 -10.89 12.51 -24.19
N VAL A 306 -10.09 11.69 -24.87
CA VAL A 306 -10.51 10.37 -25.38
C VAL A 306 -9.61 9.28 -24.81
N HIS A 307 -10.19 8.40 -23.99
CA HIS A 307 -9.52 7.30 -23.30
C HIS A 307 -9.08 6.15 -24.24
N PRO A 308 -8.12 5.30 -23.82
CA PRO A 308 -7.76 4.08 -24.55
C PRO A 308 -8.97 3.20 -24.87
N GLY A 309 -8.97 2.51 -26.01
CA GLY A 309 -10.03 1.57 -26.40
C GLY A 309 -11.38 2.20 -26.79
N ALA A 310 -11.55 3.51 -26.67
CA ALA A 310 -12.71 4.21 -27.22
C ALA A 310 -12.71 4.10 -28.75
N THR A 311 -13.90 3.95 -29.34
CA THR A 311 -14.09 3.79 -30.79
C THR A 311 -14.98 4.89 -31.31
N ILE A 312 -14.43 5.77 -32.15
CA ILE A 312 -15.14 6.88 -32.78
C ILE A 312 -15.09 6.67 -34.29
N LYS A 313 -16.25 6.41 -34.90
CA LYS A 313 -16.36 6.06 -36.32
C LYS A 313 -17.28 7.04 -37.05
N ALA A 314 -16.69 7.87 -37.90
CA ALA A 314 -17.42 8.72 -38.84
C ALA A 314 -17.77 7.92 -40.12
N THR A 315 -18.57 6.85 -39.97
CA THR A 315 -18.85 5.88 -41.04
C THR A 315 -19.61 6.51 -42.22
N ASN A 316 -20.72 7.21 -41.95
CA ASN A 316 -21.57 7.80 -42.99
C ASN A 316 -21.45 9.33 -43.12
N GLY A 317 -20.87 10.01 -42.13
CA GLY A 317 -20.73 11.47 -42.12
C GLY A 317 -19.76 11.97 -41.04
N GLU A 318 -19.34 13.23 -41.15
CA GLU A 318 -18.38 13.86 -40.23
C GLU A 318 -18.89 13.87 -38.77
N ILE A 319 -17.96 13.77 -37.81
CA ILE A 319 -18.25 13.95 -36.37
C ILE A 319 -17.54 15.20 -35.88
N VAL A 320 -18.28 16.12 -35.26
CA VAL A 320 -17.75 17.37 -34.70
C VAL A 320 -17.98 17.40 -33.20
N PHE A 321 -16.91 17.32 -32.42
CA PHE A 321 -16.93 17.51 -30.97
C PHE A 321 -16.66 18.98 -30.61
N GLY A 322 -17.49 19.50 -29.71
CA GLY A 322 -17.23 20.73 -28.98
C GLY A 322 -16.06 20.60 -27.98
N GLU A 323 -15.99 21.56 -27.07
CA GLU A 323 -14.94 21.69 -26.07
C GLU A 323 -15.24 20.87 -24.80
N TYR A 324 -14.17 20.44 -24.11
CA TYR A 324 -14.23 19.78 -22.80
C TYR A 324 -15.11 18.52 -22.74
N ASN A 325 -15.21 17.78 -23.84
CA ASN A 325 -15.91 16.49 -23.85
C ASN A 325 -15.02 15.38 -23.28
N ILE A 326 -15.63 14.35 -22.70
CA ILE A 326 -14.91 13.21 -22.13
C ILE A 326 -15.49 11.92 -22.69
N VAL A 327 -14.63 11.11 -23.31
CA VAL A 327 -14.96 9.80 -23.86
C VAL A 327 -14.15 8.75 -23.11
N GLU A 328 -14.82 7.96 -22.26
CA GLU A 328 -14.19 6.91 -21.44
C GLU A 328 -13.92 5.61 -22.23
N GLU A 329 -13.20 4.69 -21.58
CA GLU A 329 -12.72 3.44 -22.16
C GLU A 329 -13.84 2.62 -22.82
N THR A 330 -13.60 2.06 -24.01
CA THR A 330 -14.55 1.20 -24.75
C THR A 330 -15.91 1.84 -25.09
N ALA A 331 -16.05 3.17 -24.94
CA ALA A 331 -17.22 3.88 -25.46
C ALA A 331 -17.21 3.85 -27.00
N VAL A 332 -18.38 3.65 -27.60
CA VAL A 332 -18.55 3.59 -29.06
C VAL A 332 -19.42 4.77 -29.49
N ILE A 333 -18.85 5.64 -30.31
CA ILE A 333 -19.55 6.77 -30.93
C ILE A 333 -19.47 6.57 -32.43
N GLU A 334 -20.60 6.40 -33.10
CA GLU A 334 -20.61 6.12 -34.53
C GLU A 334 -21.67 6.96 -35.23
N ASN A 335 -21.25 7.71 -36.24
CA ASN A 335 -22.17 8.42 -37.11
C ASN A 335 -22.74 7.46 -38.17
N LYS A 336 -23.95 6.95 -37.89
CA LYS A 336 -24.73 6.11 -38.79
C LYS A 336 -25.83 6.86 -39.55
N ASN A 337 -25.84 8.20 -39.52
CA ASN A 337 -26.85 8.99 -40.22
C ASN A 337 -26.91 8.58 -41.71
N THR A 338 -28.06 8.08 -42.17
CA THR A 338 -28.23 7.61 -43.56
C THR A 338 -28.16 8.75 -44.58
N ASP A 339 -28.41 9.98 -44.13
CA ASP A 339 -28.40 11.19 -44.96
C ASP A 339 -26.99 11.78 -45.16
N GLY A 340 -25.97 11.18 -44.54
CA GLY A 340 -24.60 11.69 -44.56
C GLY A 340 -24.40 12.99 -43.78
N SER A 341 -25.39 13.42 -43.01
CA SER A 341 -25.33 14.63 -42.19
C SER A 341 -24.28 14.50 -41.07
N PRO A 342 -23.58 15.59 -40.75
CA PRO A 342 -22.60 15.58 -39.67
C PRO A 342 -23.27 15.33 -38.31
N MET A 343 -22.64 14.50 -37.48
CA MET A 343 -23.01 14.33 -36.07
C MET A 343 -22.35 15.43 -35.26
N VAL A 344 -23.16 16.32 -34.68
CA VAL A 344 -22.67 17.44 -33.85
C VAL A 344 -22.84 17.10 -32.39
N ILE A 345 -21.73 17.15 -31.65
CA ILE A 345 -21.66 16.93 -30.21
C ILE A 345 -21.24 18.25 -29.57
N GLY A 346 -22.07 18.79 -28.67
CA GLY A 346 -21.84 20.04 -27.96
C GLY A 346 -20.66 19.97 -26.97
N ASN A 347 -20.65 20.88 -26.01
CA ASN A 347 -19.59 21.03 -25.03
C ASN A 347 -19.89 20.24 -23.74
N GLU A 348 -18.84 19.90 -22.99
CA GLU A 348 -18.95 19.32 -21.63
C GLU A 348 -19.79 18.02 -21.54
N ASN A 349 -19.85 17.22 -22.61
CA ASN A 349 -20.52 15.92 -22.59
C ASN A 349 -19.59 14.82 -22.04
N THR A 350 -20.17 13.87 -21.30
CA THR A 350 -19.45 12.72 -20.74
C THR A 350 -20.03 11.42 -21.26
N PHE A 351 -19.24 10.65 -22.00
CA PHE A 351 -19.55 9.30 -22.48
C PHE A 351 -18.81 8.30 -21.61
N LYS A 352 -19.55 7.57 -20.77
CA LYS A 352 -18.94 6.63 -19.82
C LYS A 352 -18.55 5.30 -20.45
N THR A 353 -17.79 4.49 -19.70
CA THR A 353 -17.30 3.18 -20.13
C THR A 353 -18.37 2.30 -20.78
N LYS A 354 -18.09 1.71 -21.94
CA LYS A 354 -19.00 0.84 -22.71
C LYS A 354 -20.34 1.48 -23.13
N SER A 355 -20.45 2.80 -23.10
CA SER A 355 -21.61 3.48 -23.68
C SER A 355 -21.61 3.36 -25.21
N GLN A 356 -22.80 3.34 -25.80
CA GLN A 356 -22.98 3.29 -27.25
C GLN A 356 -23.80 4.50 -27.68
N CYS A 357 -23.28 5.31 -28.58
CA CYS A 357 -23.94 6.51 -29.05
C CYS A 357 -24.02 6.55 -30.57
N PHE A 358 -25.25 6.51 -31.08
CA PHE A 358 -25.59 6.59 -32.50
C PHE A 358 -26.51 7.80 -32.79
N ALA A 359 -26.45 8.84 -31.95
CA ALA A 359 -27.29 10.03 -32.06
C ALA A 359 -26.98 10.85 -33.32
N THR A 360 -27.97 11.61 -33.80
CA THR A 360 -27.77 12.58 -34.88
C THR A 360 -27.16 13.88 -34.35
N SER A 361 -27.60 14.34 -33.18
CA SER A 361 -27.02 15.51 -32.52
C SER A 361 -27.16 15.42 -30.99
N ILE A 362 -26.17 16.00 -30.31
CA ILE A 362 -26.07 16.03 -28.85
C ILE A 362 -25.75 17.46 -28.44
N GLY A 363 -26.57 18.05 -27.57
CA GLY A 363 -26.33 19.37 -27.00
C GLY A 363 -25.21 19.38 -25.95
N ASP A 364 -25.30 20.30 -25.01
CA ASP A 364 -24.26 20.54 -24.00
C ASP A 364 -24.55 19.84 -22.66
N GLY A 365 -23.49 19.42 -21.96
CA GLY A 365 -23.58 18.97 -20.57
C GLY A 365 -24.30 17.64 -20.36
N ASN A 366 -24.37 16.78 -21.38
CA ASN A 366 -25.05 15.49 -21.28
C ASN A 366 -24.13 14.41 -20.67
N VAL A 367 -24.74 13.48 -19.94
CA VAL A 367 -24.04 12.33 -19.36
C VAL A 367 -24.68 11.03 -19.83
N ILE A 368 -23.92 10.26 -20.59
CA ILE A 368 -24.31 8.92 -21.05
C ILE A 368 -23.56 7.92 -20.17
N SER A 369 -24.28 7.28 -19.25
CA SER A 369 -23.67 6.41 -18.24
C SER A 369 -23.22 5.05 -18.81
N THR A 370 -22.54 4.28 -17.96
CA THR A 370 -21.97 2.97 -18.30
C THR A 370 -23.04 2.03 -18.88
N PHE A 371 -22.73 1.37 -20.00
CA PHE A 371 -23.65 0.49 -20.76
C PHE A 371 -24.93 1.15 -21.30
N ALA A 372 -25.05 2.49 -21.24
CA ALA A 372 -26.18 3.16 -21.86
C ALA A 372 -26.08 3.13 -23.38
N LYS A 373 -27.23 3.02 -24.06
CA LYS A 373 -27.33 3.03 -25.52
C LYS A 373 -28.21 4.18 -25.97
N VAL A 374 -27.66 5.05 -26.80
CA VAL A 374 -28.40 6.05 -27.57
C VAL A 374 -28.53 5.54 -28.99
N GLY A 375 -29.74 5.20 -29.42
CA GLY A 375 -29.99 4.64 -30.73
C GLY A 375 -30.00 5.67 -31.85
N GLU A 376 -30.16 5.13 -33.06
CA GLU A 376 -30.01 5.85 -34.32
C GLU A 376 -31.14 6.90 -34.50
N GLY A 377 -30.78 8.10 -34.94
CA GLY A 377 -31.73 9.19 -35.14
C GLY A 377 -32.15 9.94 -33.86
N ALA A 378 -31.58 9.59 -32.71
CA ALA A 378 -31.85 10.29 -31.46
C ALA A 378 -31.24 11.70 -31.46
N THR A 379 -31.97 12.67 -30.91
CA THR A 379 -31.47 14.04 -30.67
C THR A 379 -31.52 14.34 -29.17
N LEU A 380 -30.36 14.61 -28.58
CA LEU A 380 -30.25 15.01 -27.18
C LEU A 380 -30.10 16.53 -27.11
N THR A 381 -30.93 17.20 -26.30
CA THR A 381 -30.77 18.62 -25.99
C THR A 381 -29.67 18.83 -24.94
N ASN A 382 -29.86 19.74 -23.97
CA ASN A 382 -28.88 20.07 -22.95
C ASN A 382 -29.17 19.39 -21.60
N ASN A 383 -28.11 19.10 -20.85
CA ASN A 383 -28.15 18.60 -19.47
C ASN A 383 -28.96 17.32 -19.29
N CYS A 384 -29.01 16.45 -20.30
CA CYS A 384 -29.67 15.17 -20.23
C CYS A 384 -28.78 14.13 -19.53
N PHE A 385 -29.38 13.27 -18.71
CA PHE A 385 -28.68 12.16 -18.05
C PHE A 385 -29.31 10.83 -18.47
N ILE A 386 -28.52 9.95 -19.06
CA ILE A 386 -28.92 8.58 -19.34
C ILE A 386 -28.21 7.69 -18.32
N GLY A 387 -28.99 7.09 -17.42
CA GLY A 387 -28.47 6.23 -16.35
C GLY A 387 -27.91 4.90 -16.88
N PRO A 388 -27.24 4.13 -16.01
CA PRO A 388 -26.64 2.85 -16.40
C PRO A 388 -27.66 1.90 -17.02
N TYR A 389 -27.27 1.22 -18.10
CA TYR A 389 -28.15 0.34 -18.89
C TYR A 389 -29.39 1.03 -19.49
N GLY A 390 -29.46 2.37 -19.49
CA GLY A 390 -30.55 3.12 -20.10
C GLY A 390 -30.49 3.02 -21.63
N VAL A 391 -31.65 2.87 -22.27
CA VAL A 391 -31.76 2.86 -23.72
C VAL A 391 -32.63 4.03 -24.16
N TYR A 392 -32.10 4.89 -25.04
CA TYR A 392 -32.81 6.03 -25.58
C TYR A 392 -32.79 6.03 -27.10
N GLY A 393 -33.98 5.97 -27.69
CA GLY A 393 -34.22 6.19 -29.13
C GLY A 393 -34.06 4.95 -29.99
N ASP A 394 -35.05 4.72 -30.85
CA ASP A 394 -34.97 3.95 -32.12
C ASP A 394 -35.87 4.62 -33.21
N LYS A 395 -36.08 5.95 -33.09
CA LYS A 395 -36.94 6.90 -33.85
C LYS A 395 -37.95 7.61 -32.93
N GLY A 396 -37.77 8.91 -32.70
CA GLY A 396 -38.71 9.72 -31.93
C GLY A 396 -38.16 11.08 -31.47
N GLU A 397 -39.09 11.92 -31.01
CA GLU A 397 -38.92 13.32 -30.56
C GLU A 397 -37.63 13.61 -29.78
N PRO A 398 -37.04 14.82 -29.96
CA PRO A 398 -35.85 15.22 -29.23
C PRO A 398 -36.06 15.11 -27.72
N MET A 399 -35.05 14.61 -27.03
CA MET A 399 -35.04 14.53 -25.58
C MET A 399 -35.22 15.94 -25.03
N LYS A 400 -36.16 16.17 -24.11
CA LYS A 400 -36.33 17.50 -23.50
C LYS A 400 -35.14 17.84 -22.61
N GLU A 401 -34.87 19.13 -22.43
CA GLU A 401 -33.80 19.59 -21.55
C GLU A 401 -33.97 19.08 -20.12
N ASN A 402 -32.84 18.79 -19.46
CA ASN A 402 -32.78 18.23 -18.09
C ASN A 402 -33.51 16.89 -17.93
N MET A 403 -33.78 16.16 -19.01
CA MET A 403 -34.40 14.84 -18.90
C MET A 403 -33.40 13.82 -18.37
N VAL A 404 -33.86 13.01 -17.43
CA VAL A 404 -33.10 11.94 -16.78
C VAL A 404 -33.80 10.61 -17.03
N ILE A 405 -33.08 9.67 -17.63
CA ILE A 405 -33.53 8.30 -17.87
C ILE A 405 -32.90 7.39 -16.81
N PHE A 406 -33.71 6.66 -16.05
CA PHE A 406 -33.25 5.76 -14.98
C PHE A 406 -34.15 4.52 -14.90
N ASN A 407 -33.70 3.47 -14.20
CA ASN A 407 -34.46 2.22 -13.99
C ASN A 407 -35.10 1.63 -15.26
N GLY A 408 -34.28 1.35 -16.29
CA GLY A 408 -34.74 0.63 -17.49
C GLY A 408 -35.79 1.38 -18.32
N ASN A 409 -35.62 2.71 -18.49
CA ASN A 409 -36.39 3.64 -19.34
C ASN A 409 -37.48 4.50 -18.66
N LYS A 410 -37.47 4.65 -17.33
CA LYS A 410 -38.30 5.69 -16.69
C LYS A 410 -37.69 7.07 -16.97
N ARG A 411 -38.55 8.03 -17.34
CA ARG A 411 -38.16 9.42 -17.66
C ARG A 411 -38.62 10.35 -16.55
N ARG A 412 -37.73 11.20 -16.05
CA ARG A 412 -38.08 12.35 -15.20
C ARG A 412 -37.42 13.61 -15.76
N ILE A 413 -38.03 14.77 -15.59
CA ILE A 413 -37.37 16.05 -15.83
C ILE A 413 -36.79 16.48 -14.50
N SER A 414 -35.48 16.64 -14.45
CA SER A 414 -34.78 17.12 -13.25
C SER A 414 -34.84 18.65 -13.20
N THR A 415 -35.01 19.20 -12.01
CA THR A 415 -34.82 20.63 -11.75
C THR A 415 -33.35 21.02 -11.64
N GLU A 416 -32.48 20.04 -11.40
CA GLU A 416 -31.02 20.22 -11.38
C GLU A 416 -30.44 19.71 -12.70
N PRO A 417 -29.46 20.41 -13.30
CA PRO A 417 -28.79 19.93 -14.51
C PRO A 417 -28.17 18.56 -14.24
N ALA A 418 -28.12 17.69 -15.26
CA ALA A 418 -27.32 16.48 -15.19
C ALA A 418 -25.93 16.84 -14.65
N GLN A 419 -25.43 16.10 -13.68
CA GLN A 419 -24.06 16.24 -13.18
C GLN A 419 -23.09 15.81 -14.28
N SER A 420 -23.00 16.58 -15.37
CA SER A 420 -21.78 16.68 -16.13
C SER A 420 -20.71 17.07 -15.12
N THR A 421 -19.55 16.41 -15.22
CA THR A 421 -18.32 16.84 -14.57
C THR A 421 -17.90 18.19 -15.14
N ARG A 422 -18.73 19.21 -14.91
CA ARG A 422 -18.35 20.60 -14.98
C ARG A 422 -17.13 20.65 -14.09
N MET A 423 -15.95 20.84 -14.67
CA MET A 423 -14.81 21.32 -13.90
C MET A 423 -15.37 22.50 -13.14
N LYS A 424 -15.62 22.31 -11.84
CA LYS A 424 -16.16 23.38 -11.01
C LYS A 424 -15.07 24.43 -11.05
N LYS A 425 -15.23 25.41 -11.94
CA LYS A 425 -14.57 26.70 -11.78
C LYS A 425 -14.84 27.05 -10.33
N LEU A 426 -13.78 27.26 -9.57
CA LEU A 426 -13.86 27.46 -8.12
C LEU A 426 -14.54 28.80 -7.78
N THR A 427 -15.20 29.42 -8.77
CA THR A 427 -16.07 30.60 -8.69
C THR A 427 -17.07 30.46 -7.55
N GLY A 428 -16.97 31.37 -6.58
CA GLY A 428 -17.80 31.39 -5.38
C GLY A 428 -17.31 30.49 -4.23
N LYS A 429 -16.21 29.75 -4.42
CA LYS A 429 -15.54 29.01 -3.33
C LYS A 429 -14.44 29.88 -2.72
N VAL A 430 -14.30 29.77 -1.40
CA VAL A 430 -13.29 30.47 -0.63
C VAL A 430 -12.19 29.48 -0.26
N ALA A 431 -10.94 29.79 -0.59
CA ALA A 431 -9.77 28.96 -0.25
C ALA A 431 -8.84 29.73 0.69
N LEU A 432 -8.47 29.13 1.83
CA LEU A 432 -7.48 29.69 2.75
C LEU A 432 -6.14 29.00 2.50
N VAL A 433 -5.15 29.75 2.04
CA VAL A 433 -3.81 29.24 1.78
C VAL A 433 -2.86 29.75 2.87
N THR A 434 -2.44 28.84 3.74
CA THR A 434 -1.48 29.14 4.81
C THR A 434 -0.05 29.06 4.26
N GLY A 435 0.77 30.07 4.54
CA GLY A 435 2.15 30.13 4.03
C GLY A 435 2.25 30.55 2.55
N ALA A 436 1.27 31.30 2.04
CA ALA A 436 1.24 31.78 0.66
C ALA A 436 2.28 32.88 0.33
N SER A 437 3.06 33.33 1.30
CA SER A 437 4.01 34.43 1.09
C SER A 437 5.14 34.09 0.12
N ARG A 438 5.58 32.83 0.02
CA ARG A 438 6.71 32.40 -0.83
C ARG A 438 6.59 30.94 -1.25
N GLY A 439 7.30 30.56 -2.31
CA GLY A 439 7.43 29.17 -2.75
C GLY A 439 6.10 28.55 -3.19
N ILE A 440 5.88 27.29 -2.80
CA ILE A 440 4.75 26.46 -3.23
C ILE A 440 3.40 27.08 -2.86
N GLY A 441 3.29 27.65 -1.65
CA GLY A 441 2.04 28.28 -1.20
C GLY A 441 1.61 29.45 -2.08
N ARG A 442 2.56 30.22 -2.62
CA ARG A 442 2.27 31.31 -3.56
C ARG A 442 1.76 30.79 -4.90
N GLY A 443 2.38 29.74 -5.43
CA GLY A 443 1.97 29.12 -6.69
C GLY A 443 0.55 28.56 -6.61
N ILE A 444 0.25 27.86 -5.51
CA ILE A 444 -1.09 27.32 -5.24
C ILE A 444 -2.13 28.44 -5.12
N ALA A 445 -1.81 29.52 -4.39
CA ALA A 445 -2.73 30.66 -4.25
C ALA A 445 -3.06 31.33 -5.59
N LEU A 446 -2.07 31.49 -6.47
CA LEU A 446 -2.26 32.07 -7.81
C LEU A 446 -3.14 31.18 -8.71
N GLN A 447 -2.85 29.88 -8.77
CA GLN A 447 -3.64 28.94 -9.59
C GLN A 447 -5.07 28.78 -9.08
N LEU A 448 -5.29 28.77 -7.76
CA LEU A 448 -6.63 28.78 -7.19
C LEU A 448 -7.40 30.05 -7.56
N GLY A 449 -6.71 31.19 -7.63
CA GLY A 449 -7.26 32.45 -8.11
C GLY A 449 -7.62 32.41 -9.61
N GLU A 450 -6.73 31.90 -10.46
CA GLU A 450 -6.98 31.71 -11.91
C GLU A 450 -8.14 30.74 -12.17
N ALA A 451 -8.26 29.69 -11.36
CA ALA A 451 -9.39 28.76 -11.38
C ALA A 451 -10.72 29.38 -10.85
N GLY A 452 -10.68 30.63 -10.38
CA GLY A 452 -11.85 31.44 -10.00
C GLY A 452 -12.19 31.43 -8.50
N ALA A 453 -11.36 30.83 -7.63
CA ALA A 453 -11.59 30.84 -6.19
C ALA A 453 -11.33 32.22 -5.58
N LYS A 454 -12.08 32.57 -4.54
CA LYS A 454 -11.76 33.69 -3.65
C LYS A 454 -10.70 33.23 -2.65
N VAL A 455 -9.44 33.59 -2.88
CA VAL A 455 -8.32 33.10 -2.08
C VAL A 455 -7.98 34.07 -0.95
N TYR A 456 -8.00 33.59 0.30
CA TYR A 456 -7.42 34.27 1.45
C TYR A 456 -6.04 33.69 1.73
N ILE A 457 -5.06 34.57 1.88
CA ILE A 457 -3.67 34.18 2.13
C ILE A 457 -3.28 34.53 3.56
N THR A 458 -2.49 33.67 4.21
CA THR A 458 -1.86 33.99 5.51
C THR A 458 -0.34 34.04 5.34
N GLY A 459 0.26 35.13 5.80
CA GLY A 459 1.66 35.43 5.60
C GLY A 459 2.27 36.23 6.75
N ARG A 460 3.55 36.00 7.04
CA ARG A 460 4.28 36.71 8.13
C ARG A 460 4.67 38.15 7.74
N GLN A 461 4.61 38.49 6.45
CA GLN A 461 4.94 39.83 5.96
C GLN A 461 3.72 40.44 5.26
N PRO A 462 3.33 41.69 5.60
CA PRO A 462 2.13 42.34 5.03
C PRO A 462 2.29 42.80 3.56
N LYS A 463 3.49 42.72 2.98
CA LYS A 463 3.77 43.05 1.57
C LYS A 463 3.74 41.85 0.61
N ALA A 464 3.32 40.67 1.10
CA ALA A 464 3.35 39.42 0.34
C ALA A 464 2.13 39.22 -0.57
#